data_AF-A0A8T5HVQ9-F1
#
_entry.id   AF-A0A8T5HVQ9-F1
#
_cell.length_a   1.000
_cell.length_b   1.000
_cell.length_c   1.000
_cell.angle_alpha   90.00
_cell.angle_beta   90.00
_cell.angle_gamma   90.00
#
_symmetry.space_group_name_H-M   'P 1'
#
loop_
_entity.id
_entity.type
_entity.pdbx_description
1 polymer ?
#
loop_
_entity_poly.entity_id
_entity_poly.type
_entity_poly.pdbx_seq_one_letter_code
_entity_poly.pdbx_strand_id
1 'polypeptide(L)'
;MILTYLFCFILTFVLEFSIIFFLSKENWKELFLYVLLINLFTWPLANLAYYFGGNFYLIELNVILAEGLLLTLLLRKKYIYCLGLSFIANLVTALLSFLI
;
A
#
# COMPACT_ATOMS: atom_id res chain seq x y z
N MET A 1 7.24 -10.37 18.61
CA MET A 1 6.14 -9.45 18.26
C MET A 1 6.60 -8.33 17.35
N ILE A 2 7.48 -7.41 17.80
CA ILE A 2 7.97 -6.29 16.97
C ILE A 2 8.62 -6.77 15.66
N LEU A 3 9.44 -7.84 15.74
CA LEU A 3 10.11 -8.41 14.57
C LEU A 3 9.12 -8.89 13.50
N THR A 4 7.97 -9.44 13.91
CA THR A 4 6.91 -9.91 13.01
C THR A 4 6.24 -8.74 12.29
N TYR A 5 5.89 -7.67 13.01
CA TYR A 5 5.32 -6.47 12.40
C TYR A 5 6.27 -5.81 11.40
N LEU A 6 7.56 -5.71 11.75
CA LEU A 6 8.59 -5.21 10.83
C LEU A 6 8.73 -6.10 9.60
N PHE A 7 8.69 -7.41 9.76
CA PHE A 7 8.74 -8.35 8.65
C PHE A 7 7.53 -8.19 7.72
N CYS A 8 6.32 -8.12 8.26
CA CYS A 8 5.09 -7.89 7.50
C CYS A 8 5.12 -6.55 6.77
N PHE A 9 5.61 -5.48 7.41
CA PHE A 9 5.79 -4.17 6.79
C PHE A 9 6.75 -4.24 5.60
N ILE A 10 7.93 -4.85 5.78
CA ILE A 10 8.93 -4.98 4.70
C ILE A 10 8.37 -5.81 3.55
N LEU A 11 7.66 -6.90 3.84
CA LEU A 11 7.06 -7.75 2.82
C LEU A 11 5.98 -7.00 2.02
N THR A 12 5.11 -6.25 2.70
CA THR A 12 4.09 -5.40 2.07
C THR A 12 4.74 -4.34 1.18
N PHE A 13 5.71 -3.61 1.73
CA PHE A 13 6.46 -2.59 1.01
C PHE A 13 7.14 -3.14 -0.25
N VAL A 14 7.83 -4.28 -0.15
CA VAL A 14 8.53 -4.90 -1.30
C VAL A 14 7.54 -5.35 -2.37
N LEU A 15 6.41 -5.93 -1.98
CA LEU A 15 5.38 -6.36 -2.93
C LEU A 15 4.72 -5.17 -3.63
N GLU A 16 4.27 -4.17 -2.89
CA GLU A 16 3.65 -2.98 -3.47
C GLU A 16 4.61 -2.24 -4.38
N PHE A 17 5.87 -2.07 -3.95
CA PHE A 17 6.90 -1.46 -4.79
C PHE A 17 7.07 -2.24 -6.09
N SER A 18 7.17 -3.58 -6.02
CA SER A 18 7.35 -4.41 -7.21
C SER A 18 6.16 -4.28 -8.17
N ILE A 19 4.94 -4.40 -7.65
CA ILE A 19 3.71 -4.33 -8.46
C ILE A 19 3.59 -2.96 -9.12
N ILE A 20 3.70 -1.89 -8.34
CA ILE A 20 3.59 -0.53 -8.86
C ILE A 20 4.72 -0.24 -9.83
N PHE A 21 5.94 -0.73 -9.59
CA PHE A 21 7.07 -0.56 -10.49
C PHE A 21 6.81 -1.20 -11.86
N PHE A 22 6.38 -2.46 -11.89
CA PHE A 22 6.09 -3.17 -13.14
C PHE A 22 4.95 -2.53 -13.94
N LEU A 23 3.91 -2.04 -13.25
CA LEU A 23 2.74 -1.45 -13.89
C LEU A 23 2.93 0.01 -14.31
N SER A 24 3.65 0.80 -13.50
CA SER A 24 3.83 2.23 -13.75
C SER A 24 5.00 2.57 -14.65
N LYS A 25 6.03 1.70 -14.69
CA LYS A 25 7.27 1.88 -15.46
C LYS A 25 8.00 3.20 -15.16
N GLU A 26 7.82 3.71 -13.94
CA GLU A 26 8.46 4.94 -13.46
C GLU A 26 9.92 4.72 -13.07
N ASN A 27 10.62 5.83 -12.80
CA ASN A 27 11.97 5.76 -12.26
C ASN A 27 11.97 5.05 -10.90
N TRP A 28 12.72 3.94 -10.80
CA TRP A 28 12.73 3.09 -9.61
C TRP A 28 13.13 3.84 -8.33
N LYS A 29 14.02 4.83 -8.41
CA LYS A 29 14.51 5.57 -7.22
C LYS A 29 13.41 6.44 -6.62
N GLU A 30 12.72 7.19 -7.48
CA GLU A 30 11.62 8.03 -7.05
C GLU A 30 10.46 7.18 -6.55
N LEU A 31 10.13 6.12 -7.29
CA LEU A 31 9.04 5.23 -6.93
C LEU A 31 9.28 4.52 -5.60
N PHE A 32 10.53 4.11 -5.32
CA PHE A 32 10.89 3.52 -4.04
C PHE A 32 10.57 4.46 -2.88
N LEU A 33 10.95 5.74 -3.00
CA LEU A 33 10.65 6.75 -2.00
C LEU A 33 9.14 6.99 -1.88
N TYR A 34 8.41 7.05 -3.00
CA TYR A 34 6.96 7.26 -2.98
C TYR A 34 6.24 6.13 -2.26
N VAL A 35 6.53 4.88 -2.62
CA VAL A 35 5.89 3.71 -1.99
C VAL A 35 6.27 3.61 -0.51
N LEU A 36 7.52 3.96 -0.15
CA LEU A 36 7.97 3.95 1.24
C LEU A 36 7.20 4.99 2.07
N LEU A 37 7.08 6.22 1.56
CA LEU A 37 6.35 7.30 2.23
C LEU A 37 4.86 6.96 2.40
N ILE A 38 4.26 6.36 1.37
CA ILE A 38 2.87 5.91 1.40
C ILE A 38 2.69 4.85 2.49
N ASN A 39 3.49 3.78 2.48
CA ASN A 39 3.40 2.70 3.48
C ASN A 39 3.65 3.21 4.90
N LEU A 40 4.62 4.11 5.10
CA LEU A 40 4.87 4.72 6.40
C LEU A 40 3.68 5.54 6.93
N PHE A 41 2.84 6.03 6.03
CA PHE A 41 1.62 6.76 6.39
C PHE A 41 0.42 5.83 6.58
N THR A 42 0.16 4.93 5.63
CA THR A 42 -1.04 4.08 5.62
C THR A 42 -0.96 2.94 6.62
N TRP A 43 0.22 2.35 6.83
CA TRP A 43 0.38 1.20 7.71
C TRP A 43 0.08 1.52 9.20
N PRO A 44 0.58 2.61 9.81
CA PRO A 44 0.20 2.98 11.17
C PRO A 44 -1.29 3.33 11.28
N LEU A 45 -1.87 3.98 10.28
CA LEU A 45 -3.30 4.33 10.24
C LEU A 45 -4.18 3.07 10.20
N ALA A 46 -3.83 2.10 9.36
CA ALA A 46 -4.53 0.83 9.26
C ALA A 46 -4.46 0.06 10.59
N ASN A 47 -3.27 -0.08 11.18
CA ASN A 47 -3.11 -0.75 12.47
C ASN A 47 -3.88 -0.06 13.61
N LEU A 48 -3.92 1.27 13.61
CA LEU A 48 -4.71 2.02 14.57
C LEU A 48 -6.21 1.75 14.37
N ALA A 49 -6.70 1.73 13.13
CA ALA A 49 -8.09 1.39 12.84
C ALA A 49 -8.43 -0.06 13.25
N TYR A 50 -7.53 -1.02 13.01
CA TYR A 50 -7.67 -2.40 13.47
C TYR A 50 -7.73 -2.48 15.00
N TYR A 51 -6.89 -1.73 15.70
CA TYR A 51 -6.87 -1.67 17.17
C TYR A 51 -8.21 -1.17 17.76
N PHE A 52 -8.87 -0.22 17.09
CA PHE A 52 -10.19 0.27 17.48
C PHE A 52 -11.36 -0.64 17.04
N GLY A 53 -11.07 -1.84 16.53
CA GLY A 53 -12.10 -2.81 16.12
C GLY A 53 -12.73 -2.52 14.75
N GLY A 54 -12.04 -1.78 13.89
CA GLY A 54 -12.50 -1.55 12.52
C GLY A 54 -12.61 -2.84 11.71
N ASN A 55 -13.59 -2.88 10.81
CA ASN A 55 -13.82 -4.02 9.93
C ASN A 55 -12.71 -4.10 8.86
N PHE A 56 -12.14 -5.30 8.68
CA PHE A 56 -11.09 -5.57 7.68
C PHE A 56 -11.40 -4.99 6.30
N TYR A 57 -12.58 -5.29 5.74
CA TYR A 57 -12.95 -4.81 4.40
C TYR A 57 -13.04 -3.29 4.30
N LEU A 58 -13.50 -2.61 5.37
CA LEU A 58 -13.57 -1.15 5.40
C LEU A 58 -12.20 -0.51 5.55
N ILE A 59 -11.31 -1.12 6.34
CA ILE A 59 -9.94 -0.62 6.52
C ILE A 59 -9.17 -0.74 5.20
N GLU A 60 -9.18 -1.92 4.57
CA GLU A 60 -8.50 -2.14 3.29
C GLU A 60 -9.04 -1.20 2.20
N LEU A 61 -10.36 -0.99 2.14
CA LEU A 61 -10.95 -0.03 1.19
C LEU A 61 -10.42 1.40 1.44
N ASN A 62 -10.35 1.83 2.70
CA ASN A 62 -9.83 3.15 3.05
C ASN A 62 -8.33 3.29 2.75
N VAL A 63 -7.55 2.23 2.97
CA VAL A 63 -6.13 2.19 2.58
C VAL A 63 -6.01 2.36 1.07
N ILE A 64 -6.73 1.58 0.27
CA ILE A 64 -6.72 1.68 -1.20
C ILE A 64 -7.07 3.11 -1.67
N LEU A 65 -8.09 3.72 -1.08
CA LEU A 65 -8.49 5.09 -1.42
C LEU A 65 -7.41 6.12 -1.03
N ALA A 66 -6.83 5.99 0.17
CA ALA A 66 -5.78 6.88 0.66
C ALA A 66 -4.50 6.77 -0.16
N GLU A 67 -4.05 5.55 -0.44
CA GLU A 67 -2.88 5.29 -1.27
C GLU A 67 -3.09 5.73 -2.71
N GLY A 68 -4.26 5.48 -3.29
CA GLY A 68 -4.61 5.98 -4.62
C GLY A 68 -4.49 7.50 -4.71
N LEU A 69 -4.93 8.21 -3.66
CA LEU A 69 -4.79 9.68 -3.57
C LEU A 69 -3.32 10.11 -3.41
N LEU A 70 -2.56 9.46 -2.53
CA LEU A 70 -1.14 9.77 -2.34
C LEU A 70 -0.30 9.48 -3.59
N LEU A 71 -0.54 8.36 -4.27
CA LEU A 71 0.07 8.04 -5.56
C LEU A 71 -0.27 9.09 -6.62
N THR A 72 -1.49 9.61 -6.63
CA THR A 72 -1.90 10.68 -7.54
C THR A 72 -1.08 11.95 -7.31
N LEU A 73 -0.88 12.33 -6.04
CA LEU A 73 -0.09 13.49 -5.67
C LEU A 73 1.40 13.33 -6.02
N LEU A 74 1.97 12.15 -5.76
CA LEU A 74 3.39 11.87 -5.95
C LEU A 74 3.75 11.60 -7.42
N LEU A 75 2.98 10.77 -8.13
CA LEU A 75 3.20 10.44 -9.54
C LEU A 75 2.66 11.50 -10.50
N ARG A 76 1.82 12.44 -10.02
CA ARG A 76 1.14 13.46 -10.84
C ARG A 76 0.35 12.87 -12.02
N LYS A 77 -0.21 11.68 -11.84
CA LYS A 77 -1.04 10.98 -12.82
C LYS A 77 -2.53 11.12 -12.49
N LYS A 78 -3.41 10.63 -13.38
CA LYS A 78 -4.86 10.66 -13.15
C LYS A 78 -5.24 9.77 -11.96
N TYR A 79 -6.15 10.26 -11.12
CA TYR A 79 -6.61 9.53 -9.93
C TYR A 79 -7.08 8.10 -10.23
N ILE A 80 -7.88 7.91 -11.28
CA ILE A 80 -8.39 6.59 -11.67
C ILE A 80 -7.25 5.59 -11.98
N TYR A 81 -6.17 6.07 -12.59
CA TYR A 81 -5.00 5.23 -12.88
C TYR A 81 -4.26 4.83 -11.59
N CYS A 82 -4.02 5.79 -10.70
CA CYS A 82 -3.35 5.56 -9.42
C CYS A 82 -4.19 4.71 -8.46
N LEU A 83 -5.51 4.89 -8.47
CA LEU A 83 -6.44 4.05 -7.73
C LEU A 83 -6.40 2.61 -8.24
N GLY A 84 -6.32 2.40 -9.56
CA GLY A 84 -6.12 1.07 -10.13
C GLY A 84 -4.81 0.42 -9.70
N LEU A 85 -3.71 1.18 -9.66
CA LEU A 85 -2.42 0.69 -9.16
C LEU A 85 -2.51 0.27 -7.69
N SER A 86 -3.05 1.14 -6.83
CA SER A 86 -3.21 0.84 -5.40
C SER A 86 -4.15 -0.35 -5.17
N PHE A 87 -5.27 -0.42 -5.89
CA PHE A 87 -6.19 -1.55 -5.80
C PHE A 87 -5.51 -2.88 -6.14
N ILE A 88 -4.74 -2.94 -7.25
CA ILE A 88 -4.04 -4.17 -7.62
C ILE A 88 -2.98 -4.53 -6.58
N ALA A 89 -2.20 -3.55 -6.11
CA ALA A 89 -1.15 -3.77 -5.12
C ALA A 89 -1.72 -4.32 -3.80
N ASN A 90 -2.75 -3.67 -3.26
CA ASN A 90 -3.41 -4.08 -2.02
C ASN A 90 -4.19 -5.39 -2.16
N LEU A 91 -4.80 -5.66 -3.33
CA LEU A 91 -5.48 -6.93 -3.56
C LEU A 91 -4.48 -8.09 -3.51
N VAL A 92 -3.31 -7.93 -4.13
CA VAL A 92 -2.27 -8.97 -4.12
C VAL A 92 -1.71 -9.18 -2.72
N THR A 93 -1.43 -8.10 -1.96
CA THR A 93 -0.94 -8.22 -0.58
C THR A 93 -1.99 -8.82 0.35
N ALA A 94 -3.27 -8.45 0.20
CA ALA A 94 -4.37 -9.04 0.95
C ALA A 94 -4.58 -10.53 0.61
N LEU A 95 -4.42 -10.94 -0.65
CA LEU A 95 -4.50 -12.37 -1.00
C LEU A 95 -3.33 -13.17 -0.42
N LEU A 96 -2.14 -12.57 -0.36
CA LEU A 96 -0.96 -13.21 0.24
C LEU A 96 -1.08 -13.33 1.77
N SER A 97 -1.77 -12.39 2.44
CA SER A 97 -2.00 -12.49 3.89
C SER A 97 -2.93 -13.64 4.26
N PHE A 98 -3.75 -14.17 3.35
CA PHE A 98 -4.52 -15.40 3.58
C PHE A 98 -3.68 -16.67 3.45
N LEU A 99 -2.51 -16.61 2.83
CA LEU A 99 -1.62 -17.76 2.61
C LEU A 99 -0.54 -17.91 3.68
N ILE A 100 -0.32 -16.89 4.52
CA ILE A 100 0.71 -16.80 5.55
C ILE A 100 0.04 -16.73 6.93
#